data_AF-A0A965J0D4-F1
#
_entry.id   AF-A0A965J0D4-F1
#
_cell.length_a   1.000
_cell.length_b   1.000
_cell.length_c   1.000
_cell.angle_alpha   90.00
_cell.angle_beta   90.00
_cell.angle_gamma   90.00
#
_symmetry.space_group_name_H-M   'P 1'
#
loop_
_entity.id
_entity.type
_entity.pdbx_description
1 polymer ?
#
loop_
_entity_poly.entity_id
_entity_poly.type
_entity_poly.pdbx_seq_one_letter_code
_entity_poly.pdbx_strand_id
1 'polypeptide(L)' 'QQSFGHSGFTGTLAWADPKDDVIFIFLSNRVNPSAENWKIRDMNIRTNIQHVIYEAVNNRKK' A
#
# COMPACT_ATOMS: atom_id res chain seq x y z
N GLN A 1 -16.84 6.43 4.93
CA GLN A 1 -15.54 6.20 4.24
C GLN A 1 -14.80 7.53 4.25
N GLN A 2 -13.65 7.62 4.92
CA GLN A 2 -12.79 8.83 4.93
C GLN A 2 -11.42 8.59 4.26
N SER A 3 -11.03 7.34 4.03
CA SER A 3 -9.77 6.98 3.40
C SER A 3 -9.79 7.21 1.89
N PHE A 4 -8.69 7.71 1.33
CA PHE A 4 -8.54 7.97 -0.10
C PHE A 4 -7.10 7.70 -0.56
N GLY A 5 -6.93 7.42 -1.85
CA GLY A 5 -5.60 7.16 -2.41
C GLY A 5 -5.63 6.77 -3.87
N HIS A 6 -4.43 6.55 -4.41
CA HIS A 6 -4.23 6.17 -5.80
C HIS A 6 -3.06 5.20 -5.93
N SER A 7 -3.23 4.18 -6.78
CA SER A 7 -2.15 3.30 -7.20
C SER A 7 -1.67 3.69 -8.59
N GLY A 8 -0.37 3.96 -8.73
CA GLY A 8 0.23 4.27 -10.02
C GLY A 8 0.53 3.01 -10.83
N PHE A 9 0.48 3.13 -12.16
CA PHE A 9 0.81 2.04 -13.08
C PHE A 9 2.17 1.43 -12.72
N THR A 10 3.21 2.24 -12.53
CA THR A 10 4.59 1.79 -12.21
C THR A 10 4.74 1.09 -10.86
N GLY A 11 3.66 0.82 -10.13
CA GLY A 11 3.66 0.05 -8.89
C GLY A 11 3.64 0.90 -7.62
N THR A 12 3.53 2.22 -7.76
CA THR A 12 3.39 3.13 -6.62
C THR A 12 2.00 3.01 -6.00
N LEU A 13 1.90 3.40 -4.73
CA LEU A 13 0.63 3.57 -4.02
C LEU A 13 0.80 4.70 -3.01
N ALA A 14 -0.10 5.67 -3.05
CA ALA A 14 -0.26 6.68 -2.01
C ALA A 14 -1.67 6.54 -1.43
N TRP A 15 -1.75 6.37 -0.11
CA TRP A 15 -3.00 6.15 0.61
C TRP A 15 -3.00 6.97 1.90
N ALA A 16 -4.11 7.66 2.16
CA ALA A 16 -4.34 8.42 3.38
C ALA A 16 -5.62 7.92 4.05
N ASP A 17 -5.55 7.68 5.36
CA ASP A 17 -6.68 7.35 6.20
C ASP A 17 -6.75 8.33 7.38
N PRO A 18 -7.52 9.43 7.25
CA PRO A 18 -7.67 10.43 8.30
C PRO A 18 -8.28 9.90 9.59
N LYS A 19 -9.07 8.82 9.53
CA LYS A 19 -9.74 8.26 10.71
C LYS A 19 -8.73 7.61 11.65
N ASP A 20 -7.75 6.94 11.08
CA ASP A 20 -6.72 6.20 11.83
C ASP A 20 -5.39 6.96 11.91
N ASP A 21 -5.33 8.19 11.39
CA ASP A 21 -4.13 9.05 11.30
C ASP A 21 -2.96 8.34 10.61
N VAL A 22 -3.27 7.66 9.49
CA VAL A 22 -2.30 6.87 8.72
C VAL A 22 -2.08 7.48 7.34
N ILE A 23 -0.82 7.68 6.99
CA ILE A 23 -0.37 7.92 5.61
C ILE A 23 0.53 6.76 5.21
N PHE A 24 0.15 6.05 4.14
CA PHE A 24 0.93 4.96 3.56
C PHE A 24 1.39 5.30 2.15
N ILE A 25 2.72 5.38 1.98
CA ILE A 25 3.36 5.62 0.69
C ILE A 25 4.24 4.42 0.37
N PHE A 26 3.94 3.74 -0.74
CA PHE A 26 4.73 2.65 -1.28
C PHE A 26 5.28 3.06 -2.65
N LEU A 27 6.60 3.07 -2.77
CA LEU A 27 7.31 3.40 -4.00
C LEU A 27 7.99 2.16 -4.55
N SER A 28 7.73 1.87 -5.82
CA SER A 28 8.36 0.76 -6.52
C SER A 28 8.46 1.05 -8.02
N ASN A 29 9.24 0.22 -8.70
CA ASN A 29 9.32 0.20 -10.15
C ASN A 29 8.91 -1.19 -10.66
N ARG A 30 7.59 -1.43 -10.69
CA ARG A 30 6.96 -2.67 -11.14
C ARG A 30 7.28 -2.99 -12.61
N VAL A 31 7.58 -1.99 -13.45
CA VAL A 31 7.90 -2.19 -14.87
C VAL A 31 9.37 -2.55 -15.13
N ASN A 32 10.21 -2.66 -14.09
CA ASN A 32 11.59 -3.11 -14.22
C ASN A 32 11.70 -4.60 -13.85
N PRO A 33 12.37 -5.46 -14.64
CA PRO A 33 13.06 -5.17 -15.92
C PRO A 33 12.15 -5.20 -17.16
N SER A 34 10.86 -5.51 -17.00
CA SER A 34 9.88 -5.55 -18.09
C SER A 34 8.51 -5.07 -17.60
N ALA A 35 7.71 -4.48 -18.48
CA ALA A 35 6.33 -4.09 -18.20
C ALA A 35 5.45 -5.28 -17.78
N GLU A 36 5.84 -6.50 -18.15
CA GLU A 36 5.17 -7.75 -17.76
C GLU A 36 5.54 -8.25 -16.34
N ASN A 37 6.40 -7.53 -15.61
CA ASN A 37 6.71 -7.90 -14.24
C ASN A 37 5.52 -7.58 -13.30
N TRP A 38 4.68 -8.58 -13.04
CA TRP A 38 3.50 -8.45 -12.18
C TRP A 38 3.71 -8.88 -10.72
N LYS A 39 4.94 -9.17 -10.30
CA LYS A 39 5.26 -9.75 -8.98
C LYS A 39 4.65 -8.98 -7.79
N ILE A 40 4.68 -7.65 -7.82
CA ILE A 40 4.12 -6.82 -6.72
C ILE A 40 2.61 -7.06 -6.53
N ARG A 41 1.90 -7.25 -7.65
CA ARG A 41 0.46 -7.59 -7.65
C ARG A 41 0.28 -9.06 -7.25
N ASP A 42 0.98 -9.96 -7.92
CA ASP A 42 0.78 -11.40 -7.79
C ASP A 42 1.14 -11.92 -6.39
N MET A 43 2.14 -11.30 -5.74
CA MET A 43 2.53 -11.60 -4.36
C MET A 43 1.75 -10.80 -3.31
N ASN A 44 0.76 -9.99 -3.71
CA ASN A 44 -0.06 -9.16 -2.83
C ASN A 44 0.73 -8.24 -1.87
N ILE A 45 1.90 -7.76 -2.30
CA ILE A 45 2.84 -7.03 -1.43
C ILE A 45 2.19 -5.82 -0.76
N ARG A 46 1.47 -4.99 -1.53
CA ARG A 46 0.84 -3.76 -1.01
C ARG A 46 -0.25 -4.05 0.02
N THR A 47 -1.08 -5.07 -0.24
CA THR A 47 -2.15 -5.50 0.67
C THR A 47 -1.58 -6.04 1.97
N ASN A 48 -0.55 -6.89 1.89
CA ASN A 48 0.08 -7.49 3.06
C ASN A 48 0.74 -6.43 3.95
N ILE A 49 1.41 -5.43 3.35
CA ILE A 49 1.98 -4.31 4.09
C ILE A 49 0.88 -3.50 4.78
N GLN A 50 -0.21 -3.16 4.07
CA GLN A 50 -1.34 -2.44 4.68
C GLN A 50 -1.95 -3.23 5.85
N HIS A 51 -2.12 -4.55 5.72
CA HIS A 51 -2.62 -5.40 6.80
C HIS A 51 -1.78 -5.26 8.06
N VAL A 52 -0.46 -5.40 7.94
CA VAL A 52 0.47 -5.27 9.09
C VAL A 52 0.44 -3.87 9.69
N ILE A 53 0.33 -2.81 8.87
CA ILE A 53 0.19 -1.43 9.36
C ILE A 53 -1.07 -1.29 10.21
N TYR A 54 -2.23 -1.75 9.73
CA TYR A 54 -3.48 -1.65 10.47
C TYR A 54 -3.51 -2.53 11.72
N GLU A 55 -2.89 -3.71 11.69
CA GLU A 55 -2.68 -4.51 12.91
C GLU A 55 -1.87 -3.76 13.95
N ALA A 56 -0.77 -3.12 13.55
CA ALA A 56 0.06 -2.32 14.45
C ALA A 56 -0.70 -1.10 15.02
N VAL A 57 -1.46 -0.40 14.18
CA VAL A 57 -2.29 0.74 14.60
C VAL A 57 -3.37 0.30 15.59
N ASN A 58 -4.06 -0.81 15.31
CA ASN A 58 -5.08 -1.35 16.21
C ASN A 58 -4.50 -1.82 17.55
N ASN A 59 -3.31 -2.41 17.54
CA ASN A 59 -2.63 -2.83 18.77
C ASN A 59 -2.15 -1.63 19.59
N ARG A 60 -1.73 -0.52 18.97
CA ARG A 60 -1.38 0.73 19.69
C ARG A 60 -2.58 1.38 20.38
N LYS A 61 -3.79 1.18 19.84
CA LYS A 61 -5.04 1.75 20.40
C LYS A 61 -5.60 0.94 21.58
N LYS A 62 -5.12 -0.30 21.79
CA LYS A 62 -5.43 -1.11 22.97
C LYS A 62 -4.58 -0.65 24.16
#